data_AF-A0A3D5TP99-F1
#
_entry.id   AF-A0A3D5TP99-F1
#
_cell.length_a   1.000
_cell.length_b   1.000
_cell.length_c   1.000
_cell.angle_alpha   90.00
_cell.angle_beta   90.00
_cell.angle_gamma   90.00
#
_symmetry.space_group_name_H-M   'P 1'
#
loop_
_entity.id
_entity.type
_entity.pdbx_description
1 polymer ?
#
loop_
_entity_poly.entity_id
_entity_poly.type
_entity_poly.pdbx_seq_one_letter_code
_entity_poly.pdbx_strand_id
1 'polypeptide(L)'
;MSKRSVGAAMDFSFPTPEERQAAMCVCCGSHCPGCESPDDYAWRRRDVDLSLLTDEVIKTRLTPREREVTEAYWFDGLTVSAIAEKIGVCPSSVSRRLEKAQRKIYDALSFTVKYQHDLESVEFLPIAVRRALAVSAAKRYEPESIGGRIKKLRCGENIGEQMLCDALGMRIKTLRMIESGEKEPSLHQLTELAGFFGTTADYLLKGEEK
;
A
#
# COMPACT_ATOMS: atom_id res chain seq x y z
N MET A 1 37.14 27.63 34.72
CA MET A 1 36.29 27.47 33.52
C MET A 1 35.68 26.08 33.58
N SER A 2 34.37 26.03 33.90
CA SER A 2 33.63 24.80 34.17
C SER A 2 33.40 24.02 32.87
N LYS A 3 33.86 22.77 32.84
CA LYS A 3 33.53 21.81 31.79
C LYS A 3 32.03 21.53 31.90
N ARG A 4 31.20 22.25 31.12
CA ARG A 4 29.81 21.83 30.90
C ARG A 4 29.86 20.47 30.23
N SER A 5 29.51 19.44 30.98
CA SER A 5 29.32 18.10 30.47
C SER A 5 28.29 18.15 29.35
N VAL A 6 28.63 17.62 28.18
CA VAL A 6 27.73 17.42 27.03
C VAL A 6 26.78 16.23 27.31
N GLY A 7 26.42 16.01 28.59
CA GLY A 7 25.60 14.88 29.03
C GLY A 7 24.10 15.12 28.87
N ALA A 8 23.68 16.33 28.50
CA ALA A 8 22.27 16.71 28.37
C ALA A 8 21.77 16.79 26.91
N ALA A 9 22.62 16.49 25.92
CA ALA A 9 22.29 16.65 24.50
C ALA A 9 21.89 15.34 23.78
N MET A 10 21.81 14.22 24.50
CA MET A 10 21.60 12.88 23.94
C MET A 10 20.39 12.18 24.57
N ASP A 11 19.29 12.91 24.76
CA ASP A 11 18.00 12.31 25.13
C ASP A 11 16.89 12.88 24.24
N PHE A 12 17.15 12.92 22.94
CA PHE A 12 16.13 13.09 21.92
C PHE A 12 15.63 11.70 21.49
N SER A 13 14.91 11.01 22.38
CA SER A 13 14.04 9.92 21.94
C SER A 13 12.81 10.55 21.28
N PHE A 14 12.97 10.94 20.03
CA PHE A 14 11.85 11.30 19.18
C PHE A 14 11.20 10.01 18.65
N PRO A 15 9.87 9.83 18.73
CA PRO A 15 8.90 10.72 19.37
C PRO A 15 8.83 10.50 20.89
N THR A 16 8.55 11.58 21.60
CA THR A 16 8.18 11.57 23.02
C THR A 16 6.97 10.66 23.26
N PRO A 17 6.77 10.14 24.49
CA PRO A 17 5.59 9.33 24.80
C PRO A 17 4.27 10.02 24.45
N GLU A 18 4.22 11.34 24.60
CA GLU A 18 3.08 12.20 24.28
C GLU A 18 2.86 12.30 22.76
N GLU A 19 3.92 12.41 21.97
CA GLU A 19 3.84 12.38 20.50
C GLU A 19 3.47 11.00 19.95
N ARG A 20 3.94 9.91 20.57
CA ARG A 20 3.48 8.55 20.24
C ARG A 20 1.99 8.40 20.54
N GLN A 21 1.56 8.88 21.70
CA GLN A 21 0.15 8.84 22.09
C GLN A 21 -0.72 9.73 21.19
N ALA A 22 -0.24 10.91 20.78
CA ALA A 22 -0.91 11.76 19.81
C ALA A 22 -1.00 11.10 18.43
N ALA A 23 0.07 10.47 17.94
CA ALA A 23 0.06 9.70 16.70
C ALA A 23 -0.93 8.51 16.77
N MET A 24 -1.00 7.83 17.93
CA MET A 24 -1.99 6.78 18.19
C MET A 24 -3.42 7.33 18.26
N CYS A 25 -3.64 8.53 18.80
CA CYS A 25 -4.94 9.20 18.86
C CYS A 25 -5.44 9.72 17.51
N VAL A 26 -4.54 10.04 16.57
CA VAL A 26 -4.90 10.40 15.19
C VAL A 26 -5.31 9.17 14.37
N CYS A 27 -4.95 7.95 14.80
CA CYS A 27 -5.21 6.73 14.04
C CYS A 27 -6.68 6.26 14.07
N CYS A 28 -7.41 6.51 15.15
CA CYS A 28 -8.88 6.51 15.19
C CYS A 28 -9.35 6.94 16.59
N GLY A 29 -10.30 7.86 16.70
CA GLY A 29 -10.92 8.26 17.98
C GLY A 29 -11.77 7.18 18.65
N SER A 30 -11.55 5.90 18.34
CA SER A 30 -12.25 4.73 18.86
C SER A 30 -11.18 3.76 19.33
N HIS A 31 -11.29 3.25 20.57
CA HIS A 31 -10.39 2.20 21.06
C HIS A 31 -10.20 1.11 19.99
N CYS A 32 -8.99 0.94 19.48
CA CYS A 32 -8.53 -0.24 18.74
C CYS A 32 -7.74 -1.11 19.73
N PRO A 33 -8.35 -2.07 20.43
CA PRO A 33 -7.62 -2.94 21.35
C PRO A 33 -6.89 -4.09 20.63
N GLY A 34 -6.91 -4.18 19.29
CA GLY A 34 -6.49 -5.43 18.60
C GLY A 34 -5.91 -5.34 17.19
N CYS A 35 -5.58 -4.16 16.68
CA CYS A 35 -5.07 -3.96 15.31
C CYS A 35 -3.66 -4.47 14.97
N GLU A 36 -2.72 -3.67 15.43
CA GLU A 36 -1.38 -3.56 14.87
C GLU A 36 -0.55 -2.81 15.92
N SER A 37 0.70 -3.19 16.13
CA SER A 37 1.58 -2.41 17.01
C SER A 37 1.89 -1.05 16.36
N PRO A 38 2.24 0.00 17.14
CA PRO A 38 2.65 1.28 16.54
C PRO A 38 3.78 1.14 15.51
N ASP A 39 4.69 0.18 15.73
CA ASP A 39 5.80 -0.10 14.82
C ASP A 39 5.31 -0.73 13.50
N ASP A 40 4.44 -1.74 13.59
CA ASP A 40 3.85 -2.40 12.41
C ASP A 40 3.03 -1.40 11.57
N TYR A 41 2.26 -0.52 12.23
CA TYR A 41 1.50 0.54 11.57
C TYR A 41 2.42 1.50 10.82
N ALA A 42 3.52 1.93 11.45
CA ALA A 42 4.49 2.82 10.82
C ALA A 42 5.12 2.16 9.58
N TRP A 43 5.46 0.87 9.65
CA TRP A 43 5.98 0.11 8.51
C TRP A 43 4.97 -0.02 7.38
N ARG A 44 3.73 -0.38 7.70
CA ARG A 44 2.67 -0.49 6.69
C ARG A 44 2.39 0.86 6.02
N ARG A 45 2.35 1.94 6.79
CA ARG A 45 2.20 3.31 6.26
C ARG A 45 3.37 3.71 5.35
N ARG A 46 4.61 3.35 5.69
CA ARG A 46 5.78 3.57 4.81
C ARG A 46 5.64 2.87 3.46
N ASP A 47 5.10 1.65 3.42
CA ASP A 47 4.80 0.93 2.17
C ASP A 47 3.71 1.66 1.34
N VAL A 48 2.67 2.18 2.01
CA VAL A 48 1.61 2.98 1.36
C VAL A 48 2.18 4.30 0.82
N ASP A 49 3.02 5.00 1.57
CA ASP A 49 3.63 6.25 1.12
C ASP A 49 4.63 5.99 -0.03
N LEU A 50 5.36 4.87 0.02
CA LEU A 50 6.23 4.44 -1.08
C LEU A 50 5.44 4.17 -2.37
N SER A 51 4.18 3.72 -2.28
CA SER A 51 3.31 3.56 -3.45
C SER A 51 3.02 4.89 -4.16
N LEU A 52 2.86 5.97 -3.40
CA LEU A 52 2.63 7.31 -3.95
C LEU A 52 3.88 7.81 -4.68
N LEU A 53 5.05 7.61 -4.08
CA LEU A 53 6.33 7.94 -4.73
C LEU A 53 6.56 7.07 -5.98
N THR A 54 6.15 5.81 -5.94
CA THR A 54 6.24 4.91 -7.10
C THR A 54 5.38 5.43 -8.26
N ASP A 55 4.16 5.89 -7.99
CA ASP A 55 3.32 6.53 -8.99
C ASP A 55 3.93 7.79 -9.58
N GLU A 56 4.51 8.63 -8.74
CA GLU A 56 5.21 9.84 -9.18
C GLU A 56 6.41 9.50 -10.08
N VAL A 57 7.20 8.49 -9.70
CA VAL A 57 8.32 8.00 -10.50
C VAL A 57 7.85 7.46 -11.85
N ILE A 58 6.76 6.67 -11.90
CA ILE A 58 6.15 6.19 -13.15
C ILE A 58 5.71 7.38 -14.03
N LYS A 59 5.17 8.44 -13.44
CA LYS A 59 4.70 9.64 -14.15
C LYS A 59 5.83 10.56 -14.61
N THR A 60 6.97 10.59 -13.94
CA THR A 60 8.03 11.59 -14.20
C THR A 60 9.29 11.02 -14.83
N ARG A 61 9.66 9.76 -14.52
CA ARG A 61 10.94 9.15 -14.95
C ARG A 61 10.81 8.22 -16.15
N LEU A 62 9.63 7.66 -16.38
CA LEU A 62 9.38 6.74 -17.49
C LEU A 62 8.96 7.51 -18.74
N THR A 63 9.50 7.12 -19.89
CA THR A 63 9.02 7.61 -21.20
C THR A 63 7.58 7.13 -21.46
N PRO A 64 6.82 7.77 -22.36
CA PRO A 64 5.45 7.36 -22.65
C PRO A 64 5.29 5.87 -22.98
N ARG A 65 6.22 5.30 -23.75
CA ARG A 65 6.22 3.88 -24.13
C ARG A 65 6.65 2.93 -23.01
N GLU A 66 7.56 3.37 -22.14
CA GLU A 66 7.92 2.61 -20.94
C GLU A 66 6.73 2.58 -19.97
N ARG A 67 6.09 3.73 -19.75
CA ARG A 67 4.90 3.86 -18.91
C ARG A 67 3.75 3.00 -19.41
N GLU A 68 3.39 3.10 -20.69
CA GLU A 68 2.31 2.31 -21.31
C GLU A 68 2.49 0.80 -21.03
N VAL A 69 3.72 0.29 -21.19
CA VAL A 69 4.04 -1.12 -20.93
C VAL A 69 4.02 -1.45 -19.44
N THR A 70 4.57 -0.58 -18.58
CA THR A 70 4.58 -0.75 -17.13
C THR A 70 3.16 -0.77 -16.56
N GLU A 71 2.29 0.13 -17.00
CA GLU A 71 0.91 0.21 -16.53
C GLU A 71 0.09 -1.00 -16.98
N ALA A 72 0.24 -1.40 -18.24
CA ALA A 72 -0.43 -2.59 -18.77
C ALA A 72 -0.02 -3.87 -18.03
N TYR A 73 1.25 -3.99 -17.61
CA TYR A 73 1.73 -5.16 -16.89
C TYR A 73 1.33 -5.16 -15.41
N TRP A 74 1.62 -4.07 -14.68
CA TRP A 74 1.47 -4.02 -13.23
C TRP A 74 0.08 -3.64 -12.75
N PHE A 75 -0.69 -2.87 -13.54
CA PHE A 75 -2.01 -2.38 -13.15
C PHE A 75 -3.13 -3.09 -13.90
N ASP A 76 -2.99 -3.31 -15.22
CA ASP A 76 -4.01 -4.03 -15.99
C ASP A 76 -3.86 -5.56 -15.89
N GLY A 77 -2.75 -6.05 -15.31
CA GLY A 77 -2.49 -7.48 -15.14
C GLY A 77 -2.26 -8.25 -16.46
N LEU A 78 -1.91 -7.54 -17.54
CA LEU A 78 -1.71 -8.16 -18.85
C LEU A 78 -0.37 -8.92 -18.90
N THR A 79 -0.37 -10.05 -19.60
CA THR A 79 0.85 -10.80 -19.87
C THR A 79 1.72 -10.06 -20.89
N VAL A 80 3.03 -10.35 -20.89
CA VAL A 80 3.98 -9.79 -21.87
C VAL A 80 3.51 -10.03 -23.32
N SER A 81 2.93 -11.21 -23.59
CA SER A 81 2.37 -11.55 -24.90
C SER A 81 1.14 -10.71 -25.25
N ALA A 82 0.20 -10.54 -24.32
CA ALA A 82 -0.99 -9.71 -24.55
C ALA A 82 -0.62 -8.23 -24.78
N ILE A 83 0.37 -7.72 -24.05
CA ILE A 83 0.89 -6.34 -24.24
C ILE A 83 1.56 -6.21 -25.62
N ALA A 84 2.34 -7.21 -26.02
CA ALA A 84 3.02 -7.25 -27.31
C ALA A 84 2.01 -7.19 -28.47
N GLU A 85 0.95 -7.99 -28.39
CA GLU A 85 -0.18 -7.98 -29.34
C GLU A 85 -0.88 -6.62 -29.36
N LYS A 86 -1.24 -6.08 -28.19
CA LYS A 86 -1.94 -4.78 -28.05
C LYS A 86 -1.16 -3.60 -28.66
N ILE A 87 0.16 -3.57 -28.46
CA ILE A 87 1.03 -2.46 -28.91
C ILE A 87 1.60 -2.72 -30.32
N GLY A 88 1.46 -3.94 -30.86
CA GLY A 88 2.00 -4.31 -32.17
C GLY A 88 3.53 -4.42 -32.19
N VAL A 89 4.13 -4.96 -31.13
CA VAL A 89 5.59 -5.16 -31.01
C VAL A 89 5.90 -6.61 -30.62
N CYS A 90 7.15 -7.06 -30.77
CA CYS A 90 7.51 -8.40 -30.31
C CYS A 90 7.60 -8.49 -28.76
N PRO A 91 7.29 -9.66 -28.14
CA PRO A 91 7.36 -9.85 -26.69
C PRO A 91 8.69 -9.47 -26.06
N SER A 92 9.82 -9.75 -26.74
CA SER A 92 11.16 -9.38 -26.26
C SER A 92 11.38 -7.86 -26.20
N SER A 93 10.66 -7.08 -27.01
CA SER A 93 10.69 -5.62 -26.90
C SER A 93 9.90 -5.11 -25.70
N VAL A 94 8.79 -5.79 -25.36
CA VAL A 94 8.03 -5.52 -24.14
C VAL A 94 8.88 -5.84 -22.90
N SER A 95 9.48 -7.02 -22.83
CA SER A 95 10.35 -7.41 -21.70
C SER A 95 11.50 -6.42 -21.48
N ARG A 96 12.22 -6.03 -22.54
CA ARG A 96 13.31 -5.05 -22.43
C ARG A 96 12.84 -3.68 -21.96
N ARG A 97 11.64 -3.25 -22.35
CA ARG A 97 11.03 -2.00 -21.86
C ARG A 97 10.68 -2.10 -20.38
N LEU A 98 10.09 -3.22 -19.94
CA LEU A 98 9.80 -3.49 -18.52
C LEU A 98 11.08 -3.47 -17.67
N GLU A 99 12.13 -4.18 -18.10
CA GLU A 99 13.42 -4.18 -17.40
C GLU A 99 14.02 -2.78 -17.28
N LYS A 100 13.94 -1.99 -18.35
CA LYS A 100 14.44 -0.60 -18.35
C LYS A 100 13.62 0.30 -17.43
N ALA A 101 12.30 0.17 -17.44
CA ALA A 101 11.41 0.88 -16.53
C ALA A 101 11.70 0.49 -15.07
N GLN A 102 11.85 -0.81 -14.79
CA GLN A 102 12.17 -1.34 -13.47
C GLN A 102 13.48 -0.78 -12.93
N ARG A 103 14.56 -0.76 -13.75
CA ARG A 103 15.82 -0.12 -13.34
C ARG A 103 15.64 1.35 -12.96
N LYS A 104 14.92 2.13 -13.77
CA LYS A 104 14.65 3.54 -13.46
C LYS A 104 13.86 3.72 -12.17
N ILE A 105 12.87 2.86 -11.92
CA ILE A 105 12.09 2.88 -10.68
C ILE A 105 12.99 2.58 -9.49
N TYR A 106 13.81 1.53 -9.59
CA TYR A 106 14.71 1.12 -8.51
C TYR A 106 15.75 2.20 -8.21
N ASP A 107 16.38 2.78 -9.23
CA ASP A 107 17.36 3.85 -9.06
C ASP A 107 16.73 5.05 -8.34
N ALA A 108 15.52 5.45 -8.74
CA ALA A 108 14.81 6.59 -8.16
C ALA A 108 14.36 6.36 -6.70
N LEU A 109 13.97 5.14 -6.35
CA LEU A 109 13.45 4.82 -5.01
C LEU A 109 14.52 4.25 -4.06
N SER A 110 15.72 3.95 -4.56
CA SER A 110 16.77 3.27 -3.81
C SER A 110 17.11 3.93 -2.48
N PHE A 111 17.28 5.26 -2.46
CA PHE A 111 17.60 6.00 -1.23
C PHE A 111 16.44 6.05 -0.25
N THR A 112 15.20 6.17 -0.75
CA THR A 112 14.00 6.15 0.09
C THR A 112 13.85 4.81 0.80
N VAL A 113 14.01 3.71 0.07
CA VAL A 113 13.90 2.36 0.65
C VAL A 113 15.04 2.11 1.63
N LYS A 114 16.28 2.51 1.30
CA LYS A 114 17.40 2.45 2.25
C LYS A 114 17.08 3.21 3.54
N TYR A 115 16.52 4.42 3.43
CA TYR A 115 16.13 5.20 4.60
C TYR A 115 15.03 4.52 5.42
N GLN A 116 14.02 3.95 4.77
CA GLN A 116 12.94 3.23 5.45
C GLN A 116 13.45 1.99 6.20
N HIS A 117 14.45 1.28 5.64
CA HIS A 117 15.03 0.04 6.19
C HIS A 117 16.39 0.24 6.88
N ASP A 118 16.53 1.35 7.61
CA ASP A 118 17.67 1.64 8.51
C ASP A 118 19.06 1.49 7.84
N LEU A 119 19.15 1.84 6.55
CA LEU A 119 20.37 1.87 5.72
C LEU A 119 21.12 0.53 5.58
N GLU A 120 20.66 -0.56 6.22
CA GLU A 120 21.45 -1.78 6.38
C GLU A 120 21.31 -2.78 5.22
N SER A 121 20.28 -2.74 4.36
CA SER A 121 20.31 -3.61 3.18
C SER A 121 19.52 -3.12 1.95
N VAL A 122 20.20 -3.16 0.79
CA VAL A 122 19.64 -2.94 -0.55
C VAL A 122 18.85 -4.16 -1.04
N GLU A 123 18.95 -5.29 -0.34
CA GLU A 123 18.30 -6.55 -0.70
C GLU A 123 16.77 -6.45 -0.68
N PHE A 124 16.21 -5.56 0.15
CA PHE A 124 14.76 -5.35 0.22
C PHE A 124 14.21 -4.46 -0.90
N LEU A 125 15.05 -3.76 -1.68
CA LEU A 125 14.59 -2.83 -2.71
C LEU A 125 13.60 -3.46 -3.70
N PRO A 126 13.85 -4.65 -4.28
CA PRO A 126 12.86 -5.28 -5.16
C PRO A 126 11.55 -5.63 -4.47
N ILE A 127 11.60 -6.02 -3.19
CA ILE A 127 10.43 -6.43 -2.42
C ILE A 127 9.58 -5.20 -2.06
N ALA A 128 10.20 -4.15 -1.56
CA ALA A 128 9.56 -2.89 -1.20
C ALA A 128 8.89 -2.25 -2.42
N VAL A 129 9.60 -2.15 -3.55
CA VAL A 129 9.02 -1.59 -4.77
C VAL A 129 7.87 -2.44 -5.30
N ARG A 130 7.98 -3.78 -5.26
CA ARG A 130 6.87 -4.67 -5.67
C ARG A 130 5.64 -4.50 -4.79
N ARG A 131 5.81 -4.34 -3.47
CA ARG A 131 4.69 -4.04 -2.56
C ARG A 131 4.08 -2.69 -2.88
N ALA A 132 4.89 -1.65 -3.06
CA ALA A 132 4.43 -0.32 -3.44
C ALA A 132 3.64 -0.33 -4.77
N LEU A 133 4.11 -1.08 -5.77
CA LEU A 133 3.39 -1.29 -7.04
C LEU A 133 2.06 -2.01 -6.82
N ALA A 134 2.01 -3.04 -5.97
CA ALA A 134 0.77 -3.76 -5.65
C ALA A 134 -0.24 -2.87 -4.91
N VAL A 135 0.22 -2.02 -4.00
CA VAL A 135 -0.61 -1.04 -3.30
C VAL A 135 -1.16 0.00 -4.29
N SER A 136 -0.32 0.55 -5.16
CA SER A 136 -0.76 1.47 -6.22
C SER A 136 -1.78 0.78 -7.16
N ALA A 137 -1.51 -0.47 -7.56
CA ALA A 137 -2.43 -1.25 -8.38
C ALA A 137 -3.79 -1.42 -7.72
N ALA A 138 -3.81 -1.75 -6.42
CA ALA A 138 -5.04 -1.86 -5.67
C ALA A 138 -5.80 -0.52 -5.63
N LYS A 139 -5.12 0.62 -5.45
CA LYS A 139 -5.77 1.93 -5.46
C LYS A 139 -6.39 2.31 -6.81
N ARG A 140 -5.77 1.89 -7.91
CA ARG A 140 -6.25 2.13 -9.29
C ARG A 140 -7.34 1.16 -9.74
N TYR A 141 -7.49 0.04 -9.05
CA TYR A 141 -8.48 -0.97 -9.37
C TYR A 141 -9.90 -0.43 -9.17
N GLU A 142 -10.75 -0.55 -10.18
CA GLU A 142 -12.16 -0.14 -10.10
C GLU A 142 -13.09 -1.36 -10.06
N PRO A 143 -13.49 -1.81 -8.85
CA PRO A 143 -14.39 -2.95 -8.68
C PRO A 143 -15.86 -2.61 -8.88
N GLU A 144 -16.58 -3.53 -9.51
CA GLU A 144 -18.04 -3.45 -9.66
C GLU A 144 -18.79 -4.03 -8.44
N SER A 145 -18.16 -4.94 -7.69
CA SER A 145 -18.79 -5.63 -6.55
C SER A 145 -18.42 -5.00 -5.19
N ILE A 146 -19.28 -5.22 -4.20
CA ILE A 146 -19.07 -4.81 -2.80
C ILE A 146 -17.77 -5.45 -2.28
N GLY A 147 -17.60 -6.75 -2.51
CA GLY A 147 -16.38 -7.50 -2.19
C GLY A 147 -15.12 -6.92 -2.80
N GLY A 148 -15.20 -6.53 -4.08
CA GLY A 148 -14.09 -5.90 -4.78
C GLY A 148 -13.70 -4.55 -4.16
N ARG A 149 -14.68 -3.72 -3.74
CA ARG A 149 -14.41 -2.44 -3.05
C ARG A 149 -13.76 -2.64 -1.69
N ILE A 150 -14.19 -3.64 -0.93
CA ILE A 150 -13.55 -4.02 0.34
C ILE A 150 -12.09 -4.43 0.09
N LYS A 151 -11.85 -5.27 -0.92
CA LYS A 151 -10.51 -5.70 -1.31
C LYS A 151 -9.64 -4.53 -1.80
N LYS A 152 -10.21 -3.59 -2.56
CA LYS A 152 -9.56 -2.34 -2.99
C LYS A 152 -9.05 -1.56 -1.78
N LEU A 153 -9.92 -1.28 -0.82
CA LEU A 153 -9.56 -0.55 0.40
C LEU A 153 -8.48 -1.29 1.21
N ARG A 154 -8.67 -2.60 1.41
CA ARG A 154 -7.74 -3.43 2.18
C ARG A 154 -6.35 -3.45 1.55
N CYS A 155 -6.24 -3.79 0.27
CA CYS A 155 -4.96 -3.86 -0.43
C CYS A 155 -4.35 -2.46 -0.65
N GLY A 156 -5.17 -1.42 -0.82
CA GLY A 156 -4.73 -0.03 -0.97
C GLY A 156 -4.10 0.55 0.31
N GLU A 157 -4.49 0.03 1.48
CA GLU A 157 -3.85 0.36 2.75
C GLU A 157 -2.81 -0.67 3.20
N ASN A 158 -2.43 -1.60 2.30
CA ASN A 158 -1.48 -2.68 2.57
C ASN A 158 -1.87 -3.55 3.78
N ILE A 159 -3.17 -3.75 3.99
CA ILE A 159 -3.71 -4.52 5.11
C ILE A 159 -3.83 -6.01 4.73
N GLY A 160 -3.28 -6.88 5.57
CA GLY A 160 -3.42 -8.33 5.41
C GLY A 160 -4.83 -8.82 5.75
N GLU A 161 -5.24 -9.94 5.14
CA GLU A 161 -6.55 -10.57 5.44
C GLU A 161 -6.67 -10.91 6.94
N GLN A 162 -5.60 -11.45 7.53
CA GLN A 162 -5.55 -11.82 8.94
C GLN A 162 -5.76 -10.61 9.85
N MET A 163 -5.02 -9.51 9.58
CA MET A 163 -5.10 -8.29 10.39
C MET A 163 -6.50 -7.66 10.36
N LEU A 164 -7.12 -7.60 9.17
CA LEU A 164 -8.51 -7.13 9.08
C LEU A 164 -9.49 -8.05 9.83
N CYS A 165 -9.28 -9.36 9.72
CA CYS A 165 -10.10 -10.35 10.41
C CYS A 165 -9.98 -10.23 11.93
N ASP A 166 -8.77 -10.06 12.45
CA ASP A 166 -8.51 -9.90 13.88
C ASP A 166 -9.12 -8.60 14.41
N ALA A 167 -9.01 -7.52 13.63
CA ALA A 167 -9.61 -6.23 13.95
C ALA A 167 -11.14 -6.29 14.06
N LEU A 168 -11.79 -7.06 13.18
CA LEU A 168 -13.25 -7.14 13.06
C LEU A 168 -13.86 -8.38 13.74
N GLY A 169 -13.05 -9.22 14.39
CA GLY A 169 -13.52 -10.52 14.90
C GLY A 169 -14.11 -11.44 13.82
N MET A 170 -13.67 -11.29 12.56
CA MET A 170 -14.17 -12.04 11.42
C MET A 170 -13.29 -13.27 11.15
N ARG A 171 -13.88 -14.35 10.62
CA ARG A 171 -13.08 -15.49 10.12
C ARG A 171 -12.49 -15.17 8.74
N ILE A 172 -11.22 -15.48 8.50
CA ILE A 172 -10.54 -15.32 7.19
C ILE A 172 -11.36 -15.89 6.03
N LYS A 173 -11.92 -17.10 6.20
CA LYS A 173 -12.76 -17.73 5.16
C LYS A 173 -13.96 -16.85 4.79
N THR A 174 -14.55 -16.17 5.77
CA THR A 174 -15.69 -15.27 5.54
C THR A 174 -15.25 -14.04 4.76
N LEU A 175 -14.12 -13.42 5.14
CA LEU A 175 -13.56 -12.30 4.39
C LEU A 175 -13.27 -12.68 2.94
N ARG A 176 -12.63 -13.82 2.69
CA ARG A 176 -12.32 -14.29 1.33
C ARG A 176 -13.55 -14.48 0.46
N MET A 177 -14.60 -15.11 1.01
CA MET A 177 -15.86 -15.28 0.30
C MET A 177 -16.55 -13.92 0.00
N ILE A 178 -16.39 -12.95 0.90
CA ILE A 178 -16.89 -11.59 0.67
C ILE A 178 -16.09 -10.93 -0.46
N GLU A 179 -14.77 -10.92 -0.37
CA GLU A 179 -13.90 -10.28 -1.36
C GLU A 179 -13.96 -10.93 -2.75
N SER A 180 -14.25 -12.23 -2.84
CA SER A 180 -14.47 -12.93 -4.11
C SER A 180 -15.88 -12.71 -4.68
N GLY A 181 -16.81 -12.15 -3.90
CA GLY A 181 -18.22 -11.99 -4.29
C GLY A 181 -19.04 -13.27 -4.17
N GLU A 182 -18.51 -14.34 -3.59
CA GLU A 182 -19.26 -15.57 -3.30
C GLU A 182 -20.31 -15.38 -2.20
N LYS A 183 -20.12 -14.37 -1.35
CA LYS A 183 -21.02 -14.06 -0.23
C LYS A 183 -21.11 -12.56 -0.01
N GLU A 184 -22.33 -12.05 0.13
CA GLU A 184 -22.53 -10.66 0.57
C GLU A 184 -22.25 -10.49 2.08
N PRO A 185 -21.62 -9.38 2.49
CA PRO A 185 -21.45 -9.08 3.92
C PRO A 185 -22.81 -8.83 4.57
N SER A 186 -22.95 -9.20 5.85
CA SER A 186 -24.13 -8.80 6.63
C SER A 186 -24.12 -7.28 6.86
N LEU A 187 -25.30 -6.70 7.17
CA LEU A 187 -25.39 -5.26 7.50
C LEU A 187 -24.46 -4.85 8.65
N HIS A 188 -24.28 -5.72 9.63
CA HIS A 188 -23.35 -5.50 10.73
C HIS A 188 -21.90 -5.46 10.22
N GLN A 189 -21.48 -6.47 9.45
CA GLN A 189 -20.14 -6.52 8.86
C GLN A 189 -19.86 -5.32 7.94
N LEU A 190 -20.86 -4.90 7.16
CA LEU A 190 -20.73 -3.73 6.28
C LEU A 190 -20.47 -2.44 7.10
N THR A 191 -21.16 -2.29 8.23
CA THR A 191 -20.99 -1.14 9.13
C THR A 191 -19.61 -1.17 9.80
N GLU A 192 -19.16 -2.35 10.24
CA GLU A 192 -17.82 -2.55 10.81
C GLU A 192 -16.72 -2.24 9.80
N LEU A 193 -16.85 -2.74 8.56
CA LEU A 193 -15.92 -2.46 7.47
C LEU A 193 -15.89 -0.97 7.12
N ALA A 194 -17.06 -0.32 7.03
CA ALA A 194 -17.15 1.12 6.78
C ALA A 194 -16.46 1.93 7.89
N GLY A 195 -16.72 1.57 9.15
CA GLY A 195 -16.08 2.20 10.31
C GLY A 195 -14.57 1.99 10.35
N PHE A 196 -14.10 0.77 10.05
CA PHE A 196 -12.68 0.43 10.02
C PHE A 196 -11.91 1.21 8.94
N PHE A 197 -12.46 1.29 7.73
CA PHE A 197 -11.82 2.02 6.62
C PHE A 197 -12.11 3.53 6.63
N GLY A 198 -12.88 4.04 7.60
CA GLY A 198 -13.28 5.45 7.64
C GLY A 198 -14.10 5.90 6.43
N THR A 199 -14.85 4.97 5.81
CA THR A 199 -15.68 5.23 4.62
C THR A 199 -17.17 5.13 4.97
N THR A 200 -18.04 5.23 3.96
CA THR A 200 -19.49 5.08 4.12
C THR A 200 -19.97 3.73 3.60
N ALA A 201 -21.06 3.23 4.17
CA ALA A 201 -21.74 2.05 3.63
C ALA A 201 -22.19 2.28 2.19
N ASP A 202 -22.62 3.50 1.83
CA ASP A 202 -23.01 3.87 0.48
C ASP A 202 -21.87 3.70 -0.53
N TYR A 203 -20.65 4.10 -0.16
CA TYR A 203 -19.46 3.85 -0.99
C TYR A 203 -19.25 2.35 -1.20
N LEU A 204 -19.32 1.54 -0.14
CA LEU A 204 -19.15 0.09 -0.27
C LEU A 204 -20.24 -0.54 -1.16
N LEU A 205 -21.47 -0.03 -1.09
CA LEU A 205 -22.61 -0.54 -1.86
C LEU A 205 -22.63 -0.08 -3.32
N LYS A 206 -22.32 1.18 -3.60
CA LYS A 206 -22.50 1.82 -4.91
C LYS A 206 -21.20 2.19 -5.62
N GLY A 207 -20.11 2.38 -4.88
CA GLY A 207 -18.84 2.88 -5.42
C GLY A 207 -18.81 4.37 -5.70
N GLU A 208 -19.85 5.11 -5.28
CA GLU A 208 -19.90 6.57 -5.42
C GLU A 208 -19.06 7.21 -4.30
N GLU A 209 -18.01 7.95 -4.67
CA GLU A 209 -17.30 8.83 -3.74
C GLU A 209 -18.22 10.01 -3.36
N LYS A 210 -18.13 10.47 -2.11
CA LYS A 210 -18.87 11.65 -1.63
C LYS A 210 -18.34 12.94 -2.24
#